data_AF-A0A943B729-F1
#
_entry.id   AF-A0A943B729-F1
#
_cell.length_a   1.000
_cell.length_b   1.000
_cell.length_c   1.000
_cell.angle_alpha   90.00
_cell.angle_beta   90.00
_cell.angle_gamma   90.00
#
_symmetry.space_group_name_H-M   'P 1'
#
loop_
_entity.id
_entity.type
_entity.pdbx_description
1 polymer ?
#
loop_
_entity_poly.entity_id
_entity_poly.type
_entity_poly.pdbx_seq_one_letter_code
_entity_poly.pdbx_strand_id
1 'polypeptide(L)'
;MKYNCNDEEVMERCGTERNMKDNCETEPGEEIEVECGSIDDAVCVGILVDKVFDCATGQQCPQYSNKDEEFTLTGDSSWRRGGYEEGASICIDSIGLCYDYIGLQDEMPRVEGGQITVKYDAIPKEFTSVEGTEFNHPNGETLYTEFEGSVSKTPCSFRSNNSDDDEAVKRTVFKGNIPFHAANLKVMISGRIGCKKFTATKEYDDIVEITKSDEEGGLNFSPASLYTRVSAPSDGRIVKSNIRFDACLAVECATTDDVYSEDNDGIIRANVNYSFVTSGRVRHTTNEEIAVFTNPNGVECREPDNDSSCL
;
A
#
# COMPACT_ATOMS: atom_id res chain seq x y z
N MET A 1 25.26 24.86 19.74
CA MET A 1 24.60 25.10 18.44
C MET A 1 23.37 24.22 18.41
N LYS A 2 22.19 24.81 18.19
CA LYS A 2 20.93 24.06 18.05
C LYS A 2 20.91 23.50 16.64
N TYR A 3 20.88 22.17 16.51
CA TYR A 3 20.56 21.51 15.25
C TYR A 3 19.05 21.26 15.27
N ASN A 4 18.36 21.92 14.34
CA ASN A 4 16.99 21.57 13.96
C ASN A 4 17.09 20.35 13.06
N CYS A 5 16.56 19.21 13.50
CA CYS A 5 16.27 18.08 12.62
C CYS A 5 14.78 18.17 12.28
N ASN A 6 14.47 18.84 11.18
CA ASN A 6 13.23 18.60 10.44
C ASN A 6 13.65 17.80 9.22
N ASP A 7 13.89 16.51 9.40
CA ASP A 7 13.86 15.56 8.30
C ASP A 7 12.39 15.17 8.14
N GLU A 8 11.63 16.05 7.49
CA GLU A 8 10.39 15.63 6.85
C GLU A 8 10.82 14.68 5.74
N GLU A 9 10.51 13.38 5.86
CA GLU A 9 10.42 12.52 4.68
C GLU A 9 9.45 13.20 3.73
N VAL A 10 10.00 13.86 2.71
CA VAL A 10 9.21 14.43 1.64
C VAL A 10 8.68 13.24 0.85
N MET A 11 7.51 12.73 1.22
CA MET A 11 6.67 12.03 0.27
C MET A 11 6.48 12.98 -0.92
N GLU A 12 7.08 12.65 -2.05
CA GLU A 12 6.85 13.38 -3.29
C GLU A 12 5.35 13.33 -3.60
N ARG A 13 4.69 14.47 -3.41
CA ARG A 13 3.28 14.62 -3.77
C ARG A 13 3.13 14.39 -5.27
N CYS A 14 2.12 13.62 -5.65
CA CYS A 14 1.71 13.41 -7.04
C CYS A 14 1.60 14.77 -7.75
N GLY A 15 2.58 15.10 -8.61
CA GLY A 15 2.61 16.38 -9.34
C GLY A 15 3.97 17.03 -9.60
N THR A 16 5.10 16.52 -9.09
CA THR A 16 6.43 17.12 -9.37
C THR A 16 7.21 16.39 -10.46
N GLU A 17 7.08 15.06 -10.58
CA GLU A 17 7.69 14.27 -11.66
C GLU A 17 6.65 13.37 -12.36
N ARG A 18 6.76 13.25 -13.69
CA ARG A 18 5.87 12.39 -14.49
C ARG A 18 6.49 10.99 -14.56
N ASN A 19 6.15 10.12 -13.62
CA ASN A 19 6.51 8.70 -13.66
C ASN A 19 5.72 8.00 -14.77
N MET A 20 6.20 8.14 -16.01
CA MET A 20 5.62 7.52 -17.20
C MET A 20 6.48 6.33 -17.59
N LYS A 21 5.86 5.17 -17.80
CA LYS A 21 6.53 4.01 -18.36
C LYS A 21 6.19 3.86 -19.84
N ASP A 22 7.13 3.29 -20.61
CA ASP A 22 6.84 2.81 -21.94
C ASP A 22 5.80 1.70 -21.87
N ASN A 23 4.88 1.67 -22.83
CA ASN A 23 3.80 0.71 -22.84
C ASN A 23 4.35 -0.69 -23.14
N CYS A 24 4.22 -1.62 -22.20
CA CYS A 24 4.55 -3.04 -22.32
C CYS A 24 6.04 -3.44 -22.48
N GLU A 25 6.88 -3.27 -21.44
CA GLU A 25 8.10 -4.08 -21.26
C GLU A 25 8.28 -4.57 -19.81
N THR A 26 9.02 -5.68 -19.64
CA THR A 26 9.21 -6.45 -18.39
C THR A 26 10.69 -6.46 -18.00
N GLU A 27 11.00 -6.32 -16.70
CA GLU A 27 12.38 -6.42 -16.18
C GLU A 27 12.56 -7.57 -15.15
N PRO A 28 13.74 -8.21 -15.09
CA PRO A 28 14.06 -9.28 -14.13
C PRO A 28 14.68 -8.76 -12.82
N GLY A 29 14.47 -9.48 -11.71
CA GLY A 29 15.07 -9.19 -10.39
C GLY A 29 16.24 -10.09 -10.02
N GLU A 30 17.09 -9.65 -9.07
CA GLU A 30 18.21 -10.39 -8.47
C GLU A 30 18.11 -10.49 -6.94
N GLU A 31 18.70 -11.55 -6.36
CA GLU A 31 18.76 -11.83 -4.91
C GLU A 31 19.97 -11.16 -4.24
N ILE A 32 19.83 -10.82 -2.95
CA ILE A 32 20.92 -10.32 -2.10
C ILE A 32 21.19 -11.33 -0.97
N GLU A 33 22.46 -11.73 -0.79
CA GLU A 33 22.94 -12.54 0.34
C GLU A 33 23.66 -11.69 1.40
N VAL A 34 23.65 -12.14 2.66
CA VAL A 34 24.31 -11.46 3.80
C VAL A 34 25.18 -12.45 4.58
N GLU A 35 26.44 -12.08 4.84
CA GLU A 35 27.37 -12.80 5.73
C GLU A 35 27.45 -12.16 7.13
N CYS A 36 27.72 -12.97 8.17
CA CYS A 36 27.89 -12.51 9.56
C CYS A 36 29.36 -12.57 10.04
N GLY A 37 29.78 -11.61 10.87
CA GLY A 37 31.12 -11.53 11.51
C GLY A 37 31.20 -12.05 12.97
N SER A 38 32.43 -12.20 13.50
CA SER A 38 32.78 -12.85 14.80
C SER A 38 32.46 -12.03 16.06
N ILE A 39 32.32 -12.71 17.21
CA ILE A 39 31.67 -12.25 18.46
C ILE A 39 32.61 -11.99 19.66
N ASP A 40 33.92 -11.96 19.46
CA ASP A 40 34.90 -12.23 20.53
C ASP A 40 35.04 -11.17 21.65
N ASP A 41 34.42 -9.98 21.55
CA ASP A 41 34.59 -8.87 22.52
C ASP A 41 33.30 -8.35 23.19
N ALA A 42 32.23 -9.15 23.24
CA ALA A 42 30.93 -8.62 23.61
C ALA A 42 30.59 -8.62 25.12
N VAL A 43 29.96 -7.54 25.60
CA VAL A 43 29.46 -7.36 26.98
C VAL A 43 27.96 -7.64 27.05
N CYS A 44 27.52 -8.41 28.04
CA CYS A 44 26.11 -8.80 28.23
C CYS A 44 25.32 -7.72 29.00
N VAL A 45 24.28 -7.17 28.39
CA VAL A 45 23.34 -6.22 28.99
C VAL A 45 21.90 -6.73 28.83
N GLY A 46 21.12 -6.73 29.91
CA GLY A 46 19.70 -7.05 29.85
C GLY A 46 18.90 -5.88 29.25
N ILE A 47 18.12 -6.16 28.20
CA ILE A 47 17.20 -5.21 27.60
C ILE A 47 15.81 -5.83 27.49
N LEU A 48 14.76 -5.01 27.62
CA LEU A 48 13.39 -5.38 27.30
C LEU A 48 13.17 -5.13 25.80
N VAL A 49 12.76 -6.16 25.08
CA VAL A 49 12.44 -6.05 23.65
C VAL A 49 11.11 -6.69 23.32
N ASP A 50 10.48 -6.14 22.29
CA ASP A 50 9.41 -6.80 21.56
C ASP A 50 10.01 -7.92 20.69
N LYS A 51 10.02 -9.14 21.23
CA LYS A 51 10.42 -10.31 20.44
C LYS A 51 9.28 -10.71 19.52
N VAL A 52 9.60 -10.93 18.24
CA VAL A 52 8.65 -11.52 17.28
C VAL A 52 8.41 -12.96 17.66
N PHE A 53 7.16 -13.29 17.99
CA PHE A 53 6.75 -14.65 18.27
C PHE A 53 6.46 -15.40 16.97
N ASP A 54 5.69 -14.80 16.07
CA ASP A 54 5.40 -15.33 14.73
C ASP A 54 4.93 -14.21 13.79
N CYS A 55 5.05 -14.44 12.49
CA CYS A 55 4.60 -13.55 11.43
C CYS A 55 3.98 -14.37 10.30
N ALA A 56 2.79 -14.01 9.86
CA ALA A 56 2.09 -14.69 8.79
C ALA A 56 1.52 -13.69 7.79
N THR A 57 1.79 -13.91 6.50
CA THR A 57 1.26 -13.11 5.41
C THR A 57 0.06 -13.82 4.80
N GLY A 58 -1.05 -13.10 4.66
CA GLY A 58 -2.22 -13.55 3.92
C GLY A 58 -1.90 -13.70 2.43
N GLN A 59 -2.72 -14.49 1.73
CA GLN A 59 -2.53 -14.73 0.31
C GLN A 59 -2.60 -13.41 -0.48
N GLN A 60 -1.62 -13.17 -1.35
CA GLN A 60 -1.68 -12.10 -2.34
C GLN A 60 -2.75 -12.42 -3.37
N CYS A 61 -3.62 -11.45 -3.63
CA CYS A 61 -4.69 -11.57 -4.61
C CYS A 61 -4.51 -10.45 -5.65
N PRO A 62 -3.78 -10.70 -6.75
CA PRO A 62 -3.75 -9.76 -7.86
C PRO A 62 -5.14 -9.70 -8.50
N GLN A 63 -5.60 -8.48 -8.75
CA GLN A 63 -6.86 -8.18 -9.41
C GLN A 63 -6.58 -7.33 -10.63
N TYR A 64 -7.39 -7.50 -11.67
CA TYR A 64 -7.29 -6.74 -12.90
C TYR A 64 -8.64 -6.14 -13.22
N SER A 65 -8.63 -4.88 -13.65
CA SER A 65 -9.82 -4.15 -14.06
C SER A 65 -9.57 -3.43 -15.36
N ASN A 66 -10.64 -3.24 -16.12
CA ASN A 66 -10.65 -2.57 -17.41
C ASN A 66 -11.76 -1.53 -17.37
N LYS A 67 -11.42 -0.27 -17.65
CA LYS A 67 -12.35 0.86 -17.51
C LYS A 67 -12.17 1.87 -18.63
N ASP A 68 -13.29 2.40 -19.13
CA ASP A 68 -13.30 3.49 -20.07
C ASP A 68 -13.14 4.82 -19.32
N GLU A 69 -12.05 5.51 -19.57
CA GLU A 69 -11.69 6.75 -18.90
C GLU A 69 -11.75 7.93 -19.86
N GLU A 70 -12.23 9.07 -19.34
CA GLU A 70 -12.20 10.35 -20.03
C GLU A 70 -11.05 11.22 -19.51
N PHE A 71 -10.03 11.41 -20.33
CA PHE A 71 -8.87 12.23 -20.02
C PHE A 71 -9.06 13.66 -20.53
N THR A 72 -8.64 14.64 -19.74
CA THR A 72 -8.60 16.05 -20.15
C THR A 72 -7.20 16.40 -20.64
N LEU A 73 -7.08 16.97 -21.85
CA LEU A 73 -5.81 17.45 -22.40
C LEU A 73 -5.17 18.48 -21.47
N THR A 74 -3.92 18.24 -21.11
CA THR A 74 -3.11 19.10 -20.24
C THR A 74 -1.96 19.73 -21.03
N GLY A 75 -1.67 21.01 -20.78
CA GLY A 75 -0.57 21.75 -21.41
C GLY A 75 -0.96 23.14 -21.90
N ASP A 76 0.05 23.94 -22.25
CA ASP A 76 -0.13 25.31 -22.71
C ASP A 76 -1.11 25.37 -23.88
N SER A 77 -2.08 26.30 -23.80
CA SER A 77 -3.17 26.57 -24.77
C SER A 77 -2.74 26.77 -26.23
N SER A 78 -1.47 26.57 -26.56
CA SER A 78 -0.90 26.39 -27.89
C SER A 78 -1.62 25.34 -28.75
N TRP A 79 -2.17 24.26 -28.17
CA TRP A 79 -3.02 23.31 -28.92
C TRP A 79 -4.29 23.99 -29.46
N ARG A 80 -4.85 24.99 -28.74
CA ARG A 80 -5.96 25.81 -29.24
C ARG A 80 -5.57 26.81 -30.34
N ARG A 81 -4.28 27.16 -30.47
CA ARG A 81 -3.80 28.13 -31.49
C ARG A 81 -3.44 27.48 -32.82
N GLY A 82 -3.39 26.15 -32.88
CA GLY A 82 -3.02 25.42 -34.09
C GLY A 82 -3.87 24.18 -34.39
N GLY A 83 -4.88 23.87 -33.56
CA GLY A 83 -5.91 22.81 -33.71
C GLY A 83 -5.37 21.39 -33.93
N TYR A 84 -5.96 20.38 -33.29
CA TYR A 84 -5.87 19.04 -33.89
C TYR A 84 -6.83 19.01 -35.10
N GLU A 85 -6.54 18.15 -36.07
CA GLU A 85 -7.38 18.04 -37.27
C GLU A 85 -8.55 17.09 -36.98
N GLU A 86 -9.77 17.50 -37.34
CA GLU A 86 -10.97 16.65 -37.25
C GLU A 86 -10.71 15.29 -37.93
N GLY A 87 -10.99 14.20 -37.20
CA GLY A 87 -10.79 12.83 -37.68
C GLY A 87 -9.35 12.32 -37.61
N ALA A 88 -8.41 13.08 -37.03
CA ALA A 88 -7.05 12.60 -36.83
C ALA A 88 -7.00 11.43 -35.82
N SER A 89 -6.23 10.40 -36.15
CA SER A 89 -6.03 9.24 -35.28
C SER A 89 -5.34 9.62 -33.98
N ILE A 90 -5.79 9.05 -32.86
CA ILE A 90 -5.17 9.20 -31.56
C ILE A 90 -4.29 7.97 -31.30
N CYS A 91 -3.02 8.19 -30.95
CA CYS A 91 -2.08 7.15 -30.56
C CYS A 91 -1.56 7.46 -29.15
N ILE A 92 -1.72 6.53 -28.22
CA ILE A 92 -1.18 6.65 -26.85
C ILE A 92 0.20 6.00 -26.86
N ASP A 93 1.24 6.80 -26.58
CA ASP A 93 2.63 6.35 -26.58
C ASP A 93 3.07 5.91 -25.16
N SER A 94 2.56 6.54 -24.10
CA SER A 94 2.89 6.20 -22.70
C SER A 94 1.74 6.47 -21.74
N ILE A 95 1.78 5.74 -20.62
CA ILE A 95 0.83 5.86 -19.51
C ILE A 95 1.57 5.93 -18.17
N GLY A 96 1.01 6.68 -17.23
CA GLY A 96 1.47 6.76 -15.85
C GLY A 96 0.29 6.84 -14.89
N LEU A 97 0.55 6.46 -13.65
CA LEU A 97 -0.39 6.55 -12.54
C LEU A 97 0.36 7.09 -11.33
N CYS A 98 -0.25 8.04 -10.62
CA CYS A 98 0.24 8.48 -9.31
C CYS A 98 -0.89 8.59 -8.30
N TYR A 99 -0.55 8.35 -7.05
CA TYR A 99 -1.38 8.53 -5.88
C TYR A 99 -0.44 8.83 -4.71
N ASP A 100 -0.93 9.52 -3.69
CA ASP A 100 -0.12 9.83 -2.51
C ASP A 100 -0.16 8.68 -1.50
N TYR A 101 -1.29 7.97 -1.39
CA TYR A 101 -1.46 6.93 -0.38
C TYR A 101 -2.57 5.93 -0.77
N ILE A 102 -2.44 4.66 -0.36
CA ILE A 102 -3.52 3.66 -0.41
C ILE A 102 -3.72 3.06 0.97
N GLY A 103 -4.95 3.10 1.48
CA GLY A 103 -5.26 2.59 2.81
C GLY A 103 -6.74 2.35 3.06
N LEU A 104 -7.07 2.12 4.33
CA LEU A 104 -8.42 1.86 4.81
C LEU A 104 -8.97 3.11 5.50
N GLN A 105 -10.27 3.35 5.36
CA GLN A 105 -10.98 4.32 6.19
C GLN A 105 -11.38 3.69 7.53
N ASP A 106 -11.61 4.54 8.53
CA ASP A 106 -12.02 4.13 9.87
C ASP A 106 -13.42 3.50 9.89
N GLU A 107 -13.55 2.29 10.46
CA GLU A 107 -14.85 1.62 10.63
C GLU A 107 -15.65 2.20 11.82
N MET A 108 -15.00 2.89 12.76
CA MET A 108 -15.60 3.45 13.98
C MET A 108 -15.22 4.93 14.20
N PRO A 109 -15.74 5.87 13.37
CA PRO A 109 -15.38 7.31 13.38
C PRO A 109 -15.70 8.09 14.67
N ARG A 110 -16.22 7.42 15.69
CA ARG A 110 -16.53 7.99 17.02
C ARG A 110 -15.44 7.68 18.06
N VAL A 111 -14.44 6.88 17.69
CA VAL A 111 -13.28 6.60 18.53
C VAL A 111 -12.08 7.36 17.94
N GLU A 112 -11.26 7.93 18.81
CA GLU A 112 -10.05 8.63 18.40
C GLU A 112 -9.00 7.60 17.93
N GLY A 113 -8.49 7.79 16.71
CA GLY A 113 -7.64 6.81 16.02
C GLY A 113 -8.46 5.76 15.27
N GLY A 114 -8.08 5.47 14.02
CA GLY A 114 -8.82 4.55 13.15
C GLY A 114 -8.94 3.16 13.75
N GLN A 115 -10.07 2.49 13.58
CA GLN A 115 -10.29 1.14 14.09
C GLN A 115 -10.73 0.18 13.01
N ILE A 116 -10.32 -1.09 13.19
CA ILE A 116 -10.83 -2.22 12.43
C ILE A 116 -11.24 -3.37 13.34
N THR A 117 -12.30 -4.06 12.95
CA THR A 117 -12.67 -5.33 13.57
C THR A 117 -12.12 -6.52 12.77
N VAL A 118 -11.41 -7.42 13.45
CA VAL A 118 -10.84 -8.65 12.89
C VAL A 118 -11.31 -9.86 13.69
N LYS A 119 -11.65 -10.96 13.02
CA LYS A 119 -12.04 -12.21 13.69
C LYS A 119 -10.79 -13.03 14.03
N TYR A 120 -10.54 -13.20 15.32
CA TYR A 120 -9.56 -14.13 15.88
C TYR A 120 -10.27 -15.40 16.37
N ASP A 121 -10.03 -16.53 15.72
CA ASP A 121 -10.73 -17.80 15.98
C ASP A 121 -12.26 -17.62 16.05
N ALA A 122 -12.80 -16.89 15.07
CA ALA A 122 -14.21 -16.48 14.97
C ALA A 122 -14.72 -15.49 16.03
N ILE A 123 -13.89 -15.03 16.97
CA ILE A 123 -14.23 -13.99 17.94
C ILE A 123 -13.80 -12.63 17.40
N PRO A 124 -14.69 -11.64 17.27
CA PRO A 124 -14.31 -10.29 16.85
C PRO A 124 -13.40 -9.64 17.89
N LYS A 125 -12.36 -8.97 17.40
CA LYS A 125 -11.40 -8.19 18.16
C LYS A 125 -11.18 -6.86 17.46
N GLU A 126 -11.22 -5.79 18.24
CA GLU A 126 -10.92 -4.46 17.75
C GLU A 126 -9.41 -4.22 17.76
N PHE A 127 -8.92 -3.59 16.70
CA PHE A 127 -7.56 -3.11 16.55
C PHE A 127 -7.61 -1.61 16.28
N THR A 128 -6.66 -0.87 16.84
CA THR A 128 -6.52 0.58 16.68
C THR A 128 -5.36 0.88 15.75
N SER A 129 -5.44 1.93 14.95
CA SER A 129 -4.37 2.38 14.08
C SER A 129 -3.09 2.63 14.87
N VAL A 130 -1.94 2.28 14.28
CA VAL A 130 -0.64 2.60 14.85
C VAL A 130 -0.34 4.07 14.56
N GLU A 131 -0.04 4.84 15.60
CA GLU A 131 0.32 6.26 15.49
C GLU A 131 1.53 6.45 14.56
N GLY A 132 1.44 7.42 13.65
CA GLY A 132 2.47 7.74 12.67
C GLY A 132 2.42 6.89 11.40
N THR A 133 1.44 6.00 11.26
CA THR A 133 1.22 5.21 10.03
C THR A 133 0.05 5.72 9.20
N GLU A 134 -0.71 6.68 9.73
CA GLU A 134 -1.85 7.29 9.08
C GLU A 134 -1.48 8.34 8.03
N PHE A 135 -2.29 8.44 6.98
CA PHE A 135 -2.26 9.52 6.02
C PHE A 135 -3.43 10.47 6.27
N ASN A 136 -3.13 11.69 6.69
CA ASN A 136 -4.11 12.73 6.94
C ASN A 136 -4.27 13.60 5.69
N HIS A 137 -5.39 13.44 4.99
CA HIS A 137 -5.66 14.24 3.80
C HIS A 137 -6.17 15.64 4.18
N PRO A 138 -5.82 16.71 3.45
CA PRO A 138 -6.27 18.08 3.74
C PRO A 138 -7.78 18.29 3.75
N ASN A 139 -8.57 17.38 3.16
CA ASN A 139 -10.04 17.41 3.19
C ASN A 139 -10.63 16.96 4.55
N GLY A 140 -9.79 16.50 5.49
CA GLY A 140 -10.19 16.05 6.82
C GLY A 140 -10.44 14.54 6.94
N GLU A 141 -10.23 13.77 5.88
CA GLU A 141 -10.28 12.31 5.90
C GLU A 141 -8.89 11.70 6.17
N THR A 142 -8.88 10.54 6.83
CA THR A 142 -7.64 9.84 7.20
C THR A 142 -7.68 8.40 6.70
N LEU A 143 -6.56 7.95 6.13
CA LEU A 143 -6.36 6.58 5.68
C LEU A 143 -5.32 5.86 6.57
N TYR A 144 -5.53 4.57 6.79
CA TYR A 144 -4.72 3.75 7.69
C TYR A 144 -4.26 2.47 7.00
N THR A 145 -3.03 2.03 7.28
CA THR A 145 -2.49 0.75 6.77
C THR A 145 -2.07 -0.21 7.86
N GLU A 146 -1.83 0.29 9.08
CA GLU A 146 -1.30 -0.51 10.18
C GLU A 146 -2.15 -0.36 11.45
N PHE A 147 -2.45 -1.49 12.08
CA PHE A 147 -3.31 -1.55 13.25
C PHE A 147 -2.72 -2.48 14.31
N GLU A 148 -2.81 -2.09 15.57
CA GLU A 148 -2.37 -2.86 16.73
C GLU A 148 -3.52 -3.19 17.68
N GLY A 149 -3.39 -4.34 18.35
CA GLY A 149 -4.39 -4.82 19.28
C GLY A 149 -3.81 -5.90 20.19
N SER A 150 -4.47 -6.14 21.31
CA SER A 150 -4.08 -7.18 22.26
C SER A 150 -4.96 -8.40 22.09
N VAL A 151 -4.34 -9.56 21.85
CA VAL A 151 -5.04 -10.84 21.73
C VAL A 151 -4.63 -11.77 22.86
N SER A 152 -5.63 -12.42 23.44
CA SER A 152 -5.46 -13.40 24.51
C SER A 152 -6.16 -14.70 24.16
N LYS A 153 -5.93 -15.74 24.97
CA LYS A 153 -6.48 -17.08 24.77
C LYS A 153 -8.00 -17.03 24.55
N THR A 154 -8.45 -17.51 23.39
CA THR A 154 -9.88 -17.67 23.08
C THR A 154 -10.42 -18.95 23.75
N PRO A 155 -11.63 -18.92 24.35
CA PRO A 155 -12.18 -20.05 25.10
C PRO A 155 -12.34 -21.34 24.29
N CYS A 156 -12.53 -21.22 22.97
CA CYS A 156 -12.84 -22.32 22.05
C CYS A 156 -11.61 -22.87 21.32
N SER A 157 -10.40 -22.52 21.74
CA SER A 157 -9.16 -23.13 21.23
C SER A 157 -9.27 -24.65 21.42
N PHE A 158 -9.19 -25.44 20.34
CA PHE A 158 -9.22 -26.90 20.45
C PHE A 158 -8.22 -27.35 21.53
N ARG A 159 -8.73 -27.97 22.60
CA ARG A 159 -7.91 -28.79 23.50
C ARG A 159 -7.40 -29.95 22.68
N SER A 160 -6.20 -29.80 22.13
CA SER A 160 -5.35 -30.95 21.86
C SER A 160 -5.21 -31.71 23.19
N ASN A 161 -5.61 -32.98 23.20
CA ASN A 161 -5.39 -33.87 24.34
C ASN A 161 -3.91 -34.31 24.45
N ASN A 162 -2.99 -33.71 23.68
CA ASN A 162 -1.57 -33.93 23.85
C ASN A 162 -1.04 -33.01 24.95
N SER A 163 -0.44 -33.64 25.94
CA SER A 163 0.04 -33.12 27.22
C SER A 163 1.34 -32.30 27.13
N ASP A 164 1.62 -31.68 25.98
CA ASP A 164 2.76 -30.78 25.83
C ASP A 164 2.23 -29.34 25.83
N ASP A 165 2.12 -28.76 27.03
CA ASP A 165 1.69 -27.36 27.26
C ASP A 165 2.64 -26.32 26.61
N ASP A 166 3.70 -26.75 25.93
CA ASP A 166 4.75 -25.92 25.32
C ASP A 166 4.56 -25.66 23.80
N GLU A 167 3.61 -26.32 23.12
CA GLU A 167 3.43 -26.11 21.67
C GLU A 167 2.59 -24.85 21.35
N ALA A 168 3.16 -23.94 20.55
CA ALA A 168 2.49 -22.74 20.08
C ALA A 168 1.18 -23.06 19.33
N VAL A 169 0.09 -22.35 19.65
CA VAL A 169 -1.23 -22.60 19.05
C VAL A 169 -1.41 -21.71 17.82
N LYS A 170 -1.63 -22.30 16.64
CA LYS A 170 -2.01 -21.54 15.43
C LYS A 170 -3.41 -20.97 15.55
N ARG A 171 -3.50 -19.65 15.48
CA ARG A 171 -4.73 -18.85 15.55
C ARG A 171 -5.17 -18.45 14.16
N THR A 172 -6.44 -18.63 13.85
CA THR A 172 -7.01 -18.18 12.57
C THR A 172 -7.38 -16.71 12.68
N VAL A 173 -6.89 -15.91 11.73
CA VAL A 173 -7.17 -14.48 11.63
C VAL A 173 -7.90 -14.22 10.33
N PHE A 174 -9.08 -13.61 10.42
CA PHE A 174 -9.93 -13.36 9.27
C PHE A 174 -10.61 -11.99 9.30
N LYS A 175 -10.52 -11.25 8.19
CA LYS A 175 -11.36 -10.07 7.90
C LYS A 175 -11.72 -10.11 6.42
N GLY A 176 -13.01 -10.12 6.11
CA GLY A 176 -13.50 -10.09 4.73
C GLY A 176 -14.01 -8.70 4.35
N ASN A 177 -14.18 -8.47 3.05
CA ASN A 177 -14.75 -7.25 2.46
C ASN A 177 -14.02 -5.97 2.88
N ILE A 178 -12.70 -5.95 2.74
CA ILE A 178 -11.85 -4.81 3.12
C ILE A 178 -11.85 -3.79 1.96
N PRO A 179 -12.43 -2.58 2.14
CA PRO A 179 -12.48 -1.57 1.09
C PRO A 179 -11.20 -0.73 1.08
N PHE A 180 -10.53 -0.67 -0.07
CA PHE A 180 -9.32 0.13 -0.23
C PHE A 180 -9.62 1.47 -0.88
N HIS A 181 -8.94 2.50 -0.38
CA HIS A 181 -9.08 3.88 -0.86
C HIS A 181 -7.72 4.39 -1.31
N ALA A 182 -7.70 5.13 -2.42
CA ALA A 182 -6.51 5.82 -2.92
C ALA A 182 -6.69 7.33 -2.77
N ALA A 183 -5.68 8.02 -2.25
CA ALA A 183 -5.66 9.47 -2.12
C ALA A 183 -4.93 10.12 -3.31
N ASN A 184 -5.50 11.21 -3.82
CA ASN A 184 -4.96 12.00 -4.93
C ASN A 184 -4.63 11.17 -6.18
N LEU A 185 -5.49 10.20 -6.50
CA LEU A 185 -5.28 9.31 -7.65
C LEU A 185 -5.39 10.08 -8.96
N LYS A 186 -4.36 9.96 -9.80
CA LYS A 186 -4.32 10.52 -11.15
C LYS A 186 -3.77 9.51 -12.13
N VAL A 187 -4.35 9.49 -13.32
CA VAL A 187 -3.88 8.70 -14.46
C VAL A 187 -3.51 9.67 -15.57
N MET A 188 -2.33 9.47 -16.13
CA MET A 188 -1.75 10.36 -17.14
C MET A 188 -1.44 9.57 -18.38
N ILE A 189 -1.80 10.11 -19.54
CA ILE A 189 -1.43 9.56 -20.84
C ILE A 189 -0.68 10.62 -21.64
N SER A 190 0.25 10.17 -22.47
CA SER A 190 0.83 11.02 -23.50
C SER A 190 0.98 10.27 -24.81
N GLY A 191 0.98 11.01 -25.90
CA GLY A 191 0.99 10.41 -27.22
C GLY A 191 0.89 11.43 -28.33
N ARG A 192 0.23 11.04 -29.42
CA ARG A 192 0.05 11.86 -30.62
C ARG A 192 -1.40 11.85 -31.11
N ILE A 193 -1.88 13.01 -31.53
CA ILE A 193 -3.09 13.16 -32.35
C ILE A 193 -2.63 13.59 -33.74
N GLY A 194 -2.82 12.72 -34.74
CA GLY A 194 -2.17 12.85 -36.03
C GLY A 194 -0.64 12.92 -35.85
N CYS A 195 -0.04 14.07 -36.18
CA CYS A 195 1.40 14.30 -36.02
C CYS A 195 1.79 15.15 -34.79
N LYS A 196 0.82 15.60 -33.98
CA LYS A 196 1.05 16.53 -32.87
C LYS A 196 1.04 15.80 -31.54
N LYS A 197 2.01 16.09 -30.68
CA LYS A 197 2.10 15.49 -29.34
C LYS A 197 1.01 16.04 -28.41
N PHE A 198 0.51 15.19 -27.52
CA PHE A 198 -0.42 15.58 -26.46
C PHE A 198 -0.03 14.95 -25.12
N THR A 199 -0.50 15.57 -24.05
CA THR A 199 -0.60 14.96 -22.72
C THR A 199 -2.01 15.15 -22.21
N ALA A 200 -2.54 14.18 -21.47
CA ALA A 200 -3.88 14.25 -20.91
C ALA A 200 -3.91 13.58 -19.53
N THR A 201 -4.80 14.06 -18.67
CA THR A 201 -4.90 13.61 -17.28
C THR A 201 -6.36 13.32 -16.92
N LYS A 202 -6.57 12.20 -16.23
CA LYS A 202 -7.78 11.88 -15.49
C LYS A 202 -7.45 12.05 -14.01
N GLU A 203 -8.17 12.92 -13.33
CA GLU A 203 -8.10 13.08 -11.87
C GLU A 203 -9.36 12.43 -11.28
N TYR A 204 -9.17 11.67 -10.20
CA TYR A 204 -10.27 11.17 -9.37
C TYR A 204 -10.50 12.13 -8.21
N ASP A 205 -11.55 11.87 -7.43
CA ASP A 205 -11.77 12.56 -6.17
C ASP A 205 -10.56 12.44 -5.24
N ASP A 206 -10.39 13.44 -4.36
CA ASP A 206 -9.32 13.55 -3.36
C ASP A 206 -9.05 12.21 -2.64
N ILE A 207 -10.11 11.48 -2.29
CA ILE A 207 -10.06 10.09 -1.83
C ILE A 207 -11.10 9.28 -2.60
N VAL A 208 -10.66 8.25 -3.32
CA VAL A 208 -11.53 7.35 -4.08
C VAL A 208 -11.46 5.94 -3.53
N GLU A 209 -12.61 5.31 -3.30
CA GLU A 209 -12.69 3.89 -2.97
C GLU A 209 -12.49 3.05 -4.25
N ILE A 210 -11.27 2.55 -4.45
CA ILE A 210 -10.89 1.83 -5.66
C ILE A 210 -11.59 0.46 -5.78
N THR A 211 -12.10 -0.08 -4.67
CA THR A 211 -12.85 -1.34 -4.59
C THR A 211 -14.36 -1.22 -4.83
N LYS A 212 -14.84 -0.03 -5.22
CA LYS A 212 -16.22 0.16 -5.69
C LYS A 212 -16.37 -0.15 -7.18
N SER A 213 -17.60 -0.38 -7.61
CA SER A 213 -17.92 -0.49 -9.03
C SER A 213 -17.62 0.81 -9.76
N ASP A 214 -17.49 0.72 -11.08
CA ASP A 214 -17.31 1.90 -11.95
C ASP A 214 -18.48 2.89 -11.82
N GLU A 215 -19.71 2.39 -11.78
CA GLU A 215 -20.94 3.21 -11.61
C GLU A 215 -20.96 4.01 -10.30
N GLU A 216 -20.26 3.52 -9.27
CA GLU A 216 -20.13 4.18 -7.97
C GLU A 216 -18.84 5.03 -7.86
N GLY A 217 -18.13 5.24 -8.98
CA GLY A 217 -16.92 6.07 -9.05
C GLY A 217 -15.62 5.35 -8.70
N GLY A 218 -15.65 4.03 -8.49
CA GLY A 218 -14.46 3.22 -8.19
C GLY A 218 -13.70 2.72 -9.43
N LEU A 219 -12.72 1.83 -9.20
CA LEU A 219 -11.95 1.18 -10.27
C LEU A 219 -12.43 -0.24 -10.57
N ASN A 220 -13.58 -0.66 -10.02
CA ASN A 220 -14.19 -1.97 -10.21
C ASN A 220 -13.33 -3.15 -9.71
N PHE A 221 -12.47 -2.90 -8.71
CA PHE A 221 -11.80 -3.99 -7.99
C PHE A 221 -12.74 -4.59 -6.94
N SER A 222 -12.56 -5.86 -6.62
CA SER A 222 -13.27 -6.49 -5.51
C SER A 222 -12.61 -6.13 -4.17
N PRO A 223 -13.38 -5.88 -3.11
CA PRO A 223 -12.84 -5.74 -1.76
C PRO A 223 -11.98 -6.94 -1.36
N ALA A 224 -10.85 -6.70 -0.70
CA ALA A 224 -9.92 -7.77 -0.34
C ALA A 224 -10.42 -8.57 0.87
N SER A 225 -9.73 -9.67 1.16
CA SER A 225 -9.92 -10.43 2.40
C SER A 225 -8.57 -10.82 3.00
N LEU A 226 -8.43 -10.61 4.29
CA LEU A 226 -7.34 -11.17 5.08
C LEU A 226 -7.77 -12.55 5.59
N TYR A 227 -7.01 -13.58 5.23
CA TYR A 227 -7.07 -14.89 5.87
C TYR A 227 -5.65 -15.38 6.12
N THR A 228 -5.30 -15.61 7.38
CA THR A 228 -4.01 -16.16 7.74
C THR A 228 -4.07 -16.96 9.04
N ARG A 229 -2.99 -17.68 9.34
CA ARG A 229 -2.81 -18.40 10.60
C ARG A 229 -1.49 -17.99 11.24
N VAL A 230 -1.57 -17.35 12.40
CA VAL A 230 -0.42 -16.88 13.17
C VAL A 230 -0.36 -17.62 14.50
N SER A 231 0.83 -18.00 14.93
CA SER A 231 1.03 -18.72 16.18
C SER A 231 0.95 -17.77 17.37
N ALA A 232 0.39 -18.22 18.48
CA ALA A 232 0.41 -17.52 19.76
C ALA A 232 0.87 -18.47 20.89
N PRO A 233 1.48 -17.95 21.97
CA PRO A 233 1.84 -18.74 23.14
C PRO A 233 0.63 -19.52 23.71
N SER A 234 0.86 -20.77 24.06
CA SER A 234 -0.13 -21.70 24.66
C SER A 234 -0.49 -21.34 26.11
N ASP A 235 0.44 -20.70 26.81
CA ASP A 235 0.37 -20.32 28.23
C ASP A 235 -0.67 -19.24 28.55
N GLY A 236 -1.30 -18.67 27.53
CA GLY A 236 -2.40 -17.72 27.66
C GLY A 236 -1.97 -16.30 28.01
N ARG A 237 -0.67 -15.98 27.93
CA ARG A 237 -0.22 -14.59 28.04
C ARG A 237 -0.84 -13.73 26.93
N ILE A 238 -1.02 -12.45 27.23
CA ILE A 238 -1.51 -11.48 26.25
C ILE A 238 -0.39 -11.23 25.25
N VAL A 239 -0.72 -11.30 23.97
CA VAL A 239 0.18 -11.05 22.85
C VAL A 239 -0.21 -9.72 22.21
N LYS A 240 0.78 -8.88 21.93
CA LYS A 240 0.56 -7.71 21.09
C LYS A 240 0.52 -8.19 19.64
N SER A 241 -0.58 -7.94 18.97
CA SER A 241 -0.77 -8.27 17.56
C SER A 241 -0.75 -6.99 16.75
N ASN A 242 -0.04 -7.03 15.63
CA ASN A 242 0.03 -5.99 14.63
C ASN A 242 -0.48 -6.54 13.30
N ILE A 243 -1.30 -5.76 12.60
CA ILE A 243 -1.89 -6.09 11.31
C ILE A 243 -1.55 -4.96 10.35
N ARG A 244 -0.82 -5.28 9.29
CA ARG A 244 -0.42 -4.32 8.25
C ARG A 244 -0.99 -4.74 6.90
N PHE A 245 -1.55 -3.79 6.18
CA PHE A 245 -2.00 -3.97 4.80
C PHE A 245 -1.02 -3.29 3.86
N ASP A 246 -0.42 -4.07 2.97
CA ASP A 246 0.40 -3.58 1.87
C ASP A 246 -0.45 -3.64 0.60
N ALA A 247 -0.57 -2.52 -0.12
CA ALA A 247 -1.38 -2.40 -1.33
C ALA A 247 -0.62 -1.65 -2.42
N CYS A 248 -0.75 -2.11 -3.66
CA CYS A 248 -0.10 -1.52 -4.82
C CYS A 248 -1.10 -1.48 -5.98
N LEU A 249 -1.27 -0.29 -6.57
CA LEU A 249 -2.11 -0.03 -7.73
C LEU A 249 -1.22 0.37 -8.89
N ALA A 250 -1.44 -0.23 -10.06
CA ALA A 250 -0.72 0.11 -11.27
C ALA A 250 -1.65 0.20 -12.48
N VAL A 251 -1.15 0.85 -13.52
CA VAL A 251 -1.73 0.86 -14.87
C VAL A 251 -0.87 -0.01 -15.76
N GLU A 252 -1.52 -0.88 -16.53
CA GLU A 252 -0.83 -1.80 -17.44
C GLU A 252 -0.71 -1.19 -18.83
N CYS A 253 -1.84 -0.78 -19.41
CA CYS A 253 -1.88 -0.18 -20.74
C CYS A 253 -3.15 0.67 -20.91
N ALA A 254 -3.14 1.55 -21.90
CA ALA A 254 -4.33 2.22 -22.40
C ALA A 254 -4.45 2.11 -23.91
N THR A 255 -5.68 1.91 -24.39
CA THR A 255 -6.01 1.79 -25.81
C THR A 255 -7.20 2.68 -26.15
N THR A 256 -7.22 3.22 -27.36
CA THR A 256 -8.34 4.02 -27.85
C THR A 256 -8.60 3.69 -29.31
N ASP A 257 -9.88 3.58 -29.66
CA ASP A 257 -10.35 3.49 -31.05
C ASP A 257 -10.93 4.84 -31.52
N ASP A 258 -10.87 5.87 -30.68
CA ASP A 258 -11.39 7.19 -30.99
C ASP A 258 -10.48 7.97 -31.93
N VAL A 259 -11.11 8.85 -32.71
CA VAL A 259 -10.45 9.89 -33.48
C VAL A 259 -10.74 11.24 -32.86
N TYR A 260 -9.85 12.20 -33.06
CA TYR A 260 -10.09 13.56 -32.57
C TYR A 260 -11.33 14.17 -33.20
N SER A 261 -12.14 14.82 -32.36
CA SER A 261 -13.31 15.59 -32.79
C SER A 261 -13.37 16.94 -32.09
N GLU A 262 -13.59 18.00 -32.86
CA GLU A 262 -13.79 19.38 -32.39
C GLU A 262 -14.99 19.50 -31.45
N ASP A 263 -16.00 18.62 -31.59
CA ASP A 263 -17.17 18.59 -30.70
C ASP A 263 -16.80 18.16 -29.26
N ASN A 264 -15.70 17.41 -29.11
CA ASN A 264 -15.16 16.98 -27.82
C ASN A 264 -13.75 17.57 -27.59
N ASP A 265 -13.50 18.78 -28.08
CA ASP A 265 -12.19 19.43 -27.94
C ASP A 265 -11.72 19.45 -26.48
N GLY A 266 -10.51 18.96 -26.25
CA GLY A 266 -9.94 18.83 -24.91
C GLY A 266 -10.15 17.48 -24.23
N ILE A 267 -10.93 16.56 -24.79
CA ILE A 267 -11.23 15.25 -24.17
C ILE A 267 -10.68 14.11 -25.03
N ILE A 268 -10.05 13.12 -24.38
CA ILE A 268 -9.65 11.85 -25.00
C ILE A 268 -10.30 10.72 -24.21
N ARG A 269 -11.00 9.82 -24.89
CA ARG A 269 -11.49 8.58 -24.28
C ARG A 269 -10.53 7.45 -24.56
N ALA A 270 -10.19 6.71 -23.52
CA ALA A 270 -9.36 5.52 -23.65
C ALA A 270 -9.77 4.47 -22.65
N ASN A 271 -9.68 3.22 -23.09
CA ASN A 271 -9.86 2.05 -22.26
C ASN A 271 -8.54 1.77 -21.54
N VAL A 272 -8.56 1.75 -20.20
CA VAL A 272 -7.39 1.61 -19.34
C VAL A 272 -7.46 0.30 -18.57
N ASN A 273 -6.36 -0.46 -18.62
CA ASN A 273 -6.16 -1.65 -17.82
C ASN A 273 -5.44 -1.31 -16.52
N TYR A 274 -6.05 -1.62 -15.39
CA TYR A 274 -5.48 -1.46 -14.06
C TYR A 274 -5.15 -2.83 -13.45
N SER A 275 -4.11 -2.86 -12.63
CA SER A 275 -3.81 -3.99 -11.75
C SER A 275 -3.73 -3.52 -10.31
N PHE A 276 -4.25 -4.33 -9.39
CA PHE A 276 -4.27 -4.03 -7.98
C PHE A 276 -3.88 -5.28 -7.18
N VAL A 277 -2.84 -5.16 -6.37
CA VAL A 277 -2.33 -6.23 -5.53
C VAL A 277 -2.41 -5.79 -4.08
N THR A 278 -3.03 -6.63 -3.25
CA THR A 278 -3.10 -6.42 -1.81
C THR A 278 -2.54 -7.62 -1.08
N SER A 279 -1.88 -7.36 0.04
CA SER A 279 -1.53 -8.37 1.03
C SER A 279 -1.78 -7.84 2.44
N GLY A 280 -2.11 -8.73 3.36
CA GLY A 280 -2.19 -8.39 4.78
C GLY A 280 -1.22 -9.24 5.57
N ARG A 281 -0.48 -8.63 6.49
CA ARG A 281 0.51 -9.29 7.33
C ARG A 281 0.08 -9.19 8.78
N VAL A 282 0.15 -10.31 9.50
CA VAL A 282 -0.13 -10.36 10.92
C VAL A 282 1.13 -10.76 11.65
N ARG A 283 1.55 -9.91 12.59
CA ARG A 283 2.73 -10.13 13.44
C ARG A 283 2.31 -10.19 14.90
N HIS A 284 2.81 -11.18 15.61
CA HIS A 284 2.67 -11.30 17.05
C HIS A 284 4.00 -10.95 17.73
N THR A 285 3.95 -10.06 18.71
CA THR A 285 5.09 -9.75 19.58
C THR A 285 4.78 -10.01 21.05
N THR A 286 5.81 -10.41 21.78
CA THR A 286 5.80 -10.57 23.22
C THR A 286 6.96 -9.81 23.82
N ASN A 287 6.71 -9.10 24.92
CA ASN A 287 7.79 -8.49 25.70
C ASN A 287 8.61 -9.59 26.38
N GLU A 288 9.90 -9.67 26.04
CA GLU A 288 10.85 -10.55 26.70
C GLU A 288 12.07 -9.75 27.17
N GLU A 289 12.60 -10.12 28.33
CA GLU A 289 13.93 -9.70 28.75
C GLU A 289 14.95 -10.56 27.99
N ILE A 290 15.78 -9.92 27.16
CA ILE A 290 16.88 -10.58 26.47
C ILE A 290 18.22 -10.02 26.94
N ALA A 291 19.22 -10.88 26.95
CA ALA A 291 20.61 -10.48 27.13
C ALA A 291 21.21 -10.18 25.75
N VAL A 292 21.63 -8.93 25.51
CA VAL A 292 22.33 -8.54 24.29
C VAL A 292 23.80 -8.32 24.55
N PHE A 293 24.60 -8.82 23.62
CA PHE A 293 26.05 -8.70 23.56
C PHE A 293 26.41 -7.41 22.81
N THR A 294 26.91 -6.39 23.50
CA THR A 294 27.29 -5.09 22.91
C THR A 294 28.81 -4.91 22.95
N ASN A 295 29.40 -4.31 21.90
CA ASN A 295 30.81 -3.92 21.87
C ASN A 295 30.95 -2.45 22.33
N PRO A 296 31.85 -2.11 23.27
CA PRO A 296 32.04 -0.74 23.76
C PRO A 296 32.60 0.25 22.73
N ASN A 297 33.05 -0.21 21.56
CA ASN A 297 33.41 0.67 20.47
C ASN A 297 32.16 1.01 19.65
N GLY A 298 31.68 2.25 19.82
CA GLY A 298 30.44 2.76 19.23
C GLY A 298 30.29 2.50 17.74
N VAL A 299 29.05 2.32 17.32
CA VAL A 299 28.64 2.15 15.92
C VAL A 299 29.14 3.35 15.10
N GLU A 300 30.02 3.11 14.11
CA GLU A 300 30.21 4.03 12.99
C GLU A 300 29.04 3.85 12.03
N CYS A 301 28.21 4.87 11.89
CA CYS A 301 27.22 4.94 10.82
C CYS A 301 27.94 5.27 9.52
N ARG A 302 27.86 4.39 8.52
CA ARG A 302 27.96 4.80 7.12
C ARG A 302 26.56 5.16 6.66
N GLU A 303 26.42 6.38 6.12
CA GLU A 303 25.24 6.79 5.39
C GLU A 303 24.98 5.78 4.27
N PRO A 304 23.79 5.15 4.19
CA PRO A 304 23.40 4.39 3.03
C PRO A 304 23.12 5.35 1.87
N ASP A 305 23.69 5.06 0.69
CA ASP A 305 23.28 5.68 -0.55
C ASP A 305 21.80 5.31 -0.82
N ASN A 306 20.91 6.29 -0.66
CA ASN A 306 19.50 6.17 -0.99
C ASN A 306 19.33 6.26 -2.52
N ASP A 307 19.30 5.12 -3.19
CA ASP A 307 18.66 4.98 -4.49
C ASP A 307 17.56 3.93 -4.36
N SER A 308 16.34 4.37 -4.06
CA SER A 308 15.13 3.54 -4.14
C SER A 308 14.47 3.76 -5.50
N SER A 309 14.87 2.97 -6.49
CA SER A 309 14.06 2.76 -7.70
C SER A 309 13.13 1.58 -7.46
N CYS A 310 11.83 1.84 -7.40
CA CYS A 310 10.83 0.79 -7.58
C CYS A 310 10.85 0.37 -9.05
N LEU A 311 11.22 -0.88 -9.33
CA LEU A 311 10.88 -1.58 -10.58
C LEU A 311 9.49 -2.20 -10.45
#